data_AF-A0A538BW54-F1
#
_entry.id   AF-A0A538BW54-F1
#
_cell.length_a   1.000
_cell.length_b   1.000
_cell.length_c   1.000
_cell.angle_alpha   90.00
_cell.angle_beta   90.00
_cell.angle_gamma   90.00
#
_symmetry.space_group_name_H-M   'P 1'
#
loop_
_entity.id
_entity.type
_entity.pdbx_description
1 polymer ?
#
loop_
_entity_poly.entity_id
_entity_poly.type
_entity_poly.pdbx_seq_one_letter_code
_entity_poly.pdbx_strand_id
1 'polypeptide(L)'
;MFPPADAAGAAADQRALLSLRQSRLFAHSPSPETITVYSDRVEYARPGLVARRRTVTIRYEQVSQVTLDRRLIWSALAVETTGGGGFVIDGVRRPDADAAKTKLDQLIAGVHARESVAEALERLSRLRENGLLTDFEYAAAKGAVFRSAA
;
A
#
# COMPACT_ATOMS: atom_id res chain seq x y z
N MET A 1 4.03 -35.23 -10.25
CA MET A 1 4.38 -33.86 -10.69
C MET A 1 3.56 -32.90 -9.82
N PHE A 2 4.12 -32.48 -8.69
CA PHE A 2 3.46 -31.52 -7.80
C PHE A 2 3.65 -30.12 -8.40
N PRO A 3 2.60 -29.27 -8.49
CA PRO A 3 2.81 -27.88 -8.87
C PRO A 3 3.70 -27.19 -7.83
N PRO A 4 4.57 -26.25 -8.24
CA PRO A 4 5.39 -25.48 -7.30
C PRO A 4 4.48 -24.70 -6.34
N ALA A 5 4.79 -24.78 -5.04
CA ALA A 5 4.05 -24.11 -3.97
C ALA A 5 4.00 -22.57 -4.13
N ASP A 6 4.84 -21.99 -4.98
CA ASP A 6 4.88 -20.57 -5.31
C ASP A 6 3.70 -20.09 -6.19
N ALA A 7 3.02 -20.99 -6.90
CA ALA A 7 1.91 -20.60 -7.76
C ALA A 7 0.65 -20.19 -6.97
N ALA A 8 0.48 -20.72 -5.76
CA ALA A 8 -0.64 -20.37 -4.89
C ALA A 8 -0.47 -19.00 -4.21
N GLY A 9 0.78 -18.61 -3.89
CA GLY A 9 1.11 -17.27 -3.39
C GLY A 9 0.93 -16.19 -4.46
N ALA A 10 1.42 -16.45 -5.68
CA ALA A 10 1.31 -15.52 -6.80
C ALA A 10 -0.14 -15.29 -7.30
N ALA A 11 -1.03 -16.28 -7.12
CA ALA A 11 -2.45 -16.14 -7.48
C ALA A 11 -3.26 -15.39 -6.40
N ALA A 12 -2.87 -15.50 -5.13
CA ALA A 12 -3.47 -14.74 -4.03
C ALA A 12 -3.08 -13.24 -4.12
N ASP A 13 -1.83 -12.93 -4.50
CA ASP A 13 -1.31 -11.57 -4.72
C ASP A 13 -1.88 -10.84 -5.95
N GLN A 14 -2.70 -11.52 -6.75
CA GLN A 14 -3.41 -10.93 -7.89
C GLN A 14 -4.89 -10.65 -7.58
N ARG A 15 -5.39 -11.03 -6.40
CA ARG A 15 -6.79 -10.78 -6.06
C ARG A 15 -6.95 -9.33 -5.63
N ALA A 16 -7.50 -8.52 -6.52
CA ALA A 16 -7.88 -7.15 -6.21
C ALA A 16 -8.77 -7.11 -4.95
N LEU A 17 -8.32 -6.41 -3.92
CA LEU A 17 -9.07 -6.19 -2.69
C LEU A 17 -10.18 -5.17 -2.92
N LEU A 18 -9.89 -4.16 -3.74
CA LEU A 18 -10.82 -3.08 -4.05
C LEU A 18 -10.46 -2.51 -5.43
N SER A 19 -11.48 -2.19 -6.24
CA SER A 19 -11.30 -1.49 -7.50
C SER A 19 -12.24 -0.29 -7.57
N LEU A 20 -11.67 0.87 -7.83
CA LEU A 20 -12.39 2.13 -8.00
C LEU A 20 -12.30 2.55 -9.44
N ARG A 21 -13.44 2.98 -9.98
CA ARG A 21 -13.51 3.51 -11.33
C ARG A 21 -13.96 4.95 -11.28
N GLN A 22 -13.24 5.81 -11.99
CA GLN A 22 -13.63 7.20 -12.21
C GLN A 22 -14.97 7.26 -12.94
N SER A 23 -15.84 8.17 -12.51
CA SER A 23 -17.05 8.50 -13.24
C SER A 23 -16.73 9.08 -14.61
N ARG A 24 -17.49 8.68 -15.64
CA ARG A 24 -17.31 9.20 -17.01
C ARG A 24 -17.50 10.71 -17.12
N LEU A 25 -18.21 11.32 -16.18
CA LEU A 25 -18.44 12.77 -16.12
C LEU A 25 -17.18 13.57 -15.76
N PHE A 26 -16.22 12.93 -15.08
CA PHE A 26 -14.96 13.53 -14.65
C PHE A 26 -13.76 12.99 -15.44
N ALA A 27 -14.03 12.12 -16.42
CA ALA A 27 -12.99 11.54 -17.26
C ALA A 27 -12.51 12.59 -18.28
N HIS A 28 -11.24 12.98 -18.16
CA HIS A 28 -10.57 13.87 -19.11
C HIS A 28 -10.13 13.12 -20.38
N SER A 29 -10.57 11.88 -20.56
CA SER A 29 -10.16 10.95 -21.61
C SER A 29 -11.32 10.01 -21.95
N PRO A 30 -11.33 9.43 -23.16
CA PRO A 30 -12.44 8.60 -23.64
C PRO A 30 -12.67 7.33 -22.81
N SER A 31 -11.65 6.88 -22.07
CA SER A 31 -11.79 5.84 -21.06
C SER A 31 -11.67 6.46 -19.67
N PRO A 32 -12.43 5.97 -18.67
CA PRO A 32 -12.26 6.41 -17.29
C PRO A 32 -10.99 5.82 -16.68
N GLU A 33 -10.39 6.59 -15.79
CA GLU A 33 -9.28 6.14 -14.95
C GLU A 33 -9.76 5.09 -13.93
N THR A 34 -8.87 4.17 -13.55
CA THR A 34 -9.20 3.09 -12.60
C THR A 34 -8.06 2.91 -11.60
N ILE A 35 -8.41 2.78 -10.32
CA ILE A 35 -7.48 2.34 -9.27
C ILE A 35 -7.84 0.91 -8.89
N THR A 36 -6.82 0.06 -8.75
CA THR A 36 -6.96 -1.28 -8.19
C THR A 36 -6.01 -1.42 -7.02
N VAL A 37 -6.57 -1.77 -5.87
CA VAL A 37 -5.85 -1.97 -4.60
C VAL A 37 -5.63 -3.46 -4.42
N TYR A 38 -4.37 -3.87 -4.28
CA TYR A 38 -3.96 -5.24 -3.97
C TYR A 38 -3.42 -5.33 -2.53
N SER A 39 -3.06 -6.54 -2.10
CA SER A 39 -2.45 -6.79 -0.79
C SER A 39 -1.08 -6.13 -0.62
N ASP A 40 -0.32 -5.99 -1.70
CA ASP A 40 1.09 -5.57 -1.73
C ASP A 40 1.32 -4.23 -2.44
N ARG A 41 0.41 -3.83 -3.33
CA ARG A 41 0.55 -2.65 -4.17
C ARG A 41 -0.77 -2.00 -4.54
N VAL A 42 -0.69 -0.77 -5.02
CA VAL A 42 -1.79 -0.08 -5.69
C VAL A 42 -1.43 0.18 -7.14
N GLU A 43 -2.37 -0.09 -8.04
CA GLU A 43 -2.24 0.15 -9.47
C GLU A 43 -3.20 1.24 -9.90
N TYR A 44 -2.69 2.20 -10.66
CA TYR A 44 -3.48 3.26 -11.28
C TYR A 44 -3.38 3.14 -12.80
N ALA A 45 -4.49 2.83 -13.43
CA ALA A 45 -4.63 2.72 -14.88
C ALA A 45 -5.20 4.02 -15.44
N ARG A 46 -4.35 4.78 -16.12
CA ARG A 46 -4.72 5.99 -16.85
C ARG A 46 -4.81 5.72 -18.35
N PRO A 47 -5.88 6.14 -19.04
CA PRO A 47 -5.90 6.12 -20.49
C PRO A 47 -4.96 7.19 -21.05
N GLY A 48 -4.06 6.81 -21.94
CA GLY A 48 -3.20 7.76 -22.66
C GLY A 48 -3.92 8.40 -23.85
N LEU A 49 -3.36 9.52 -24.32
CA LEU A 49 -3.84 10.30 -25.47
C LEU A 49 -3.88 9.52 -26.79
N VAL A 50 -3.15 8.39 -26.91
CA VAL A 50 -3.05 7.60 -28.14
C VAL A 50 -3.13 6.09 -27.83
N ALA A 51 -4.34 5.60 -27.53
CA ALA A 51 -4.72 4.18 -27.35
C ALA A 51 -3.91 3.31 -26.37
N ARG A 52 -2.78 3.80 -25.83
CA ARG A 52 -1.93 3.13 -24.85
C ARG A 52 -2.44 3.46 -23.45
N ARG A 53 -2.85 2.43 -22.72
CA ARG A 53 -3.10 2.54 -21.28
C ARG A 53 -1.75 2.65 -20.58
N ARG A 54 -1.61 3.67 -19.73
CA ARG A 54 -0.48 3.81 -18.83
C ARG A 54 -0.89 3.28 -17.47
N THR A 55 -0.30 2.18 -17.05
CA THR A 55 -0.48 1.64 -15.71
C THR A 55 0.70 2.09 -14.86
N VAL A 56 0.41 2.70 -13.72
CA VAL A 56 1.38 3.08 -12.70
C VAL A 56 1.17 2.15 -11.52
N THR A 57 2.19 1.37 -11.19
CA THR A 57 2.18 0.46 -10.04
C THR A 57 3.02 1.08 -8.94
N ILE A 58 2.44 1.25 -7.76
CA ILE A 58 3.10 1.83 -6.59
C ILE A 58 3.02 0.80 -5.46
N ARG A 59 4.16 0.44 -4.88
CA ARG A 59 4.19 -0.44 -3.70
C ARG A 59 3.96 0.38 -2.43
N TYR A 60 3.38 -0.22 -1.40
CA TYR A 60 3.02 0.51 -0.18
C TYR A 60 4.23 1.07 0.58
N GLU A 61 5.40 0.44 0.48
CA GLU A 61 6.66 0.94 1.06
C GLU A 61 7.06 2.31 0.47
N GLN A 62 6.61 2.61 -0.75
CA GLN A 62 6.94 3.85 -1.46
C GLN A 62 5.88 4.94 -1.29
N VAL A 63 4.74 4.62 -0.68
CA VAL A 63 3.66 5.59 -0.47
C VAL A 63 4.02 6.47 0.72
N SER A 64 4.11 7.77 0.49
CA SER A 64 4.34 8.75 1.56
C SER A 64 3.02 9.16 2.21
N GLN A 65 1.99 9.41 1.40
CA GLN A 65 0.74 9.96 1.86
C GLN A 65 -0.43 9.58 0.94
N VAL A 66 -1.60 9.38 1.56
CA VAL A 66 -2.87 9.23 0.86
C VAL A 66 -3.83 10.33 1.30
N THR A 67 -4.17 11.22 0.37
CA THR A 67 -5.05 12.36 0.60
C THR A 67 -6.42 12.11 -0.03
N LEU A 68 -7.49 12.48 0.66
CA LEU A 68 -8.87 12.38 0.17
C LEU A 68 -9.54 13.75 0.25
N ASP A 69 -9.81 14.35 -0.91
CA ASP A 69 -10.62 15.54 -1.04
C ASP A 69 -12.11 15.13 -1.15
N ARG A 70 -12.89 15.48 -0.12
CA ARG A 70 -14.30 15.12 -0.02
C ARG A 70 -15.18 16.25 -0.52
N ARG A 71 -15.91 16.02 -1.60
CA ARG A 71 -17.00 16.90 -2.05
C ARG A 71 -18.36 16.26 -1.74
N LEU A 72 -19.44 16.98 -2.08
CA LEU A 72 -20.81 16.61 -1.69
C LEU A 72 -21.22 15.19 -2.13
N ILE A 73 -20.88 14.79 -3.36
CA ILE A 73 -21.24 13.49 -3.95
C ILE A 73 -20.00 12.75 -4.47
N TRP A 74 -19.04 13.52 -4.96
CA TRP A 74 -17.81 13.03 -5.57
C TRP A 74 -16.62 13.35 -4.67
N SER A 75 -15.57 12.56 -4.79
CA SER A 75 -14.32 12.77 -4.08
C SER A 75 -13.14 12.55 -5.02
N ALA A 76 -12.03 13.19 -4.70
CA ALA A 76 -10.74 12.94 -5.33
C ALA A 76 -9.80 12.25 -4.34
N LEU A 77 -9.18 11.17 -4.78
CA LEU A 77 -8.20 10.40 -4.00
C LEU A 77 -6.83 10.58 -4.63
N ALA A 78 -5.87 11.07 -3.86
CA ALA A 78 -4.49 11.26 -4.26
C ALA A 78 -3.58 10.31 -3.47
N VAL A 79 -2.68 9.64 -4.18
CA VAL A 79 -1.62 8.80 -3.61
C VAL A 79 -0.30 9.39 -4.02
N GLU A 80 0.49 9.81 -3.04
CA GLU A 80 1.81 10.41 -3.23
C GLU A 80 2.89 9.42 -2.82
N THR A 81 4.03 9.48 -3.51
CA THR A 81 5.20 8.66 -3.20
C THR A 81 6.33 9.49 -2.63
N THR A 82 7.20 8.82 -1.87
CA THR A 82 8.41 9.42 -1.30
C THR A 82 9.38 9.97 -2.35
N GLY A 83 9.30 9.51 -3.60
CA GLY A 83 10.11 9.97 -4.74
C GLY A 83 9.55 11.19 -5.50
N GLY A 84 8.53 11.87 -4.97
CA GLY A 84 7.92 13.03 -5.65
C GLY A 84 7.00 12.65 -6.82
N GLY A 85 6.60 11.38 -6.90
CA GLY A 85 5.61 10.88 -7.85
C GLY A 85 4.26 10.65 -7.19
N GLY A 86 3.29 10.17 -7.97
CA GLY A 86 1.98 9.84 -7.46
C GLY A 86 0.92 9.81 -8.55
N PHE A 87 -0.33 9.65 -8.12
CA PHE A 87 -1.48 9.80 -8.99
C PHE A 87 -2.67 10.37 -8.22
N VAL A 88 -3.60 10.96 -8.96
CA VAL A 88 -4.86 11.45 -8.45
C VAL A 88 -5.96 10.88 -9.32
N ILE A 89 -6.99 10.29 -8.69
CA ILE A 89 -8.24 9.97 -9.35
C ILE A 89 -9.31 10.94 -8.86
N ASP A 90 -10.02 11.58 -9.79
CA ASP A 90 -11.16 12.45 -9.48
C ASP A 90 -12.46 11.77 -9.90
N GLY A 91 -13.59 12.22 -9.35
CA GLY A 91 -14.92 11.74 -9.72
C GLY A 91 -15.22 10.33 -9.22
N VAL A 92 -14.64 9.93 -8.09
CA VAL A 92 -15.01 8.71 -7.37
C VAL A 92 -16.19 9.02 -6.45
N ARG A 93 -17.14 8.10 -6.28
CA ARG A 93 -18.23 8.31 -5.33
C ARG A 93 -17.67 8.39 -3.91
N ARG A 94 -18.18 9.31 -3.12
CA ARG A 94 -17.74 9.52 -1.73
C ARG A 94 -17.63 8.23 -0.89
N PRO A 95 -18.66 7.35 -0.78
CA PRO A 95 -18.56 6.14 0.04
C PRO A 95 -17.44 5.20 -0.43
N ASP A 96 -17.25 5.08 -1.74
CA ASP A 96 -16.21 4.22 -2.32
C ASP A 96 -14.81 4.80 -2.05
N ALA A 97 -14.67 6.13 -2.15
CA ALA A 97 -13.41 6.83 -1.88
C ALA A 97 -13.03 6.79 -0.39
N ASP A 98 -14.00 6.90 0.51
CA ASP A 98 -13.79 6.75 1.96
C ASP A 98 -13.33 5.31 2.28
N ALA A 99 -14.02 4.30 1.74
CA ALA A 99 -13.64 2.90 1.94
C ALA A 99 -12.23 2.60 1.39
N ALA A 100 -11.90 3.13 0.22
CA ALA A 100 -10.58 3.00 -0.37
C ALA A 100 -9.49 3.65 0.47
N LYS A 101 -9.71 4.87 0.97
CA LYS A 101 -8.75 5.55 1.84
C LYS A 101 -8.50 4.74 3.10
N THR A 102 -9.55 4.32 3.81
CA THR A 102 -9.40 3.50 5.02
C THR A 102 -8.62 2.22 4.73
N LYS A 103 -8.89 1.56 3.60
CA LYS A 103 -8.17 0.34 3.23
C LYS A 103 -6.69 0.59 2.91
N LEU A 104 -6.39 1.66 2.18
CA LEU A 104 -5.02 2.04 1.86
C LEU A 104 -4.23 2.41 3.12
N ASP A 105 -4.81 3.24 4.00
CA ASP A 105 -4.19 3.63 5.27
C ASP A 105 -3.86 2.40 6.14
N GLN A 106 -4.77 1.42 6.19
CA GLN A 106 -4.54 0.15 6.91
C GLN A 106 -3.38 -0.66 6.31
N LEU A 107 -3.31 -0.78 4.98
CA LEU A 107 -2.25 -1.55 4.32
C LEU A 107 -0.89 -0.87 4.46
N ILE A 108 -0.84 0.45 4.32
CA ILE A 108 0.37 1.26 4.48
C ILE A 108 0.88 1.17 5.92
N ALA A 109 0.00 1.36 6.92
CA ALA A 109 0.36 1.21 8.32
C ALA A 109 0.88 -0.21 8.63
N GLY A 110 0.25 -1.24 8.07
CA GLY A 110 0.68 -2.63 8.23
C GLY A 110 2.08 -2.90 7.67
N VAL A 111 2.44 -2.29 6.54
CA VAL A 111 3.77 -2.42 5.94
C VAL A 111 4.84 -1.70 6.77
N HIS A 112 4.60 -0.44 7.14
CA HIS A 112 5.55 0.32 7.97
C HIS A 112 5.72 -0.26 9.38
N ALA A 113 4.67 -0.84 9.97
CA ALA A 113 4.79 -1.54 11.25
C ALA A 113 5.77 -2.73 11.15
N ARG A 114 5.69 -3.52 10.07
CA ARG A 114 6.61 -4.65 9.84
C ARG A 114 8.05 -4.18 9.65
N GLU A 115 8.25 -3.09 8.92
CA GLU A 115 9.57 -2.48 8.72
C GLU A 115 10.17 -1.99 10.04
N SER A 116 9.38 -1.30 10.87
CA SER A 116 9.82 -0.84 12.19
C SER A 116 10.20 -1.99 13.14
N VAL A 117 9.50 -3.12 13.06
CA VAL A 117 9.81 -4.32 13.84
C VAL A 117 11.12 -4.94 13.35
N ALA A 118 11.31 -5.07 12.04
CA ALA A 118 12.55 -5.58 11.47
C ALA A 118 13.75 -4.70 11.89
N GLU A 119 13.60 -3.38 11.82
CA GLU A 119 14.63 -2.42 12.24
C GLU A 119 14.91 -2.52 13.74
N ALA A 120 13.88 -2.63 14.59
CA ALA A 120 14.05 -2.80 16.03
C ALA A 120 14.81 -4.09 16.37
N LEU A 121 14.50 -5.20 15.68
CA LEU A 121 15.20 -6.48 15.84
C LEU A 121 16.66 -6.40 15.38
N GLU A 122 16.93 -5.69 14.29
CA GLU A 122 18.30 -5.48 13.80
C GLU A 122 19.13 -4.66 14.80
N ARG A 123 18.56 -3.56 15.33
CA ARG A 123 19.21 -2.76 16.38
C ARG A 123 19.51 -3.58 17.62
N LEU A 124 18.59 -4.45 18.06
CA LEU A 124 18.82 -5.36 19.18
C LEU A 124 19.93 -6.38 18.89
N SER A 125 20.02 -6.91 17.66
CA SER A 125 21.10 -7.82 17.27
C SER A 125 22.46 -7.13 17.37
N ARG A 126 22.57 -5.91 16.83
CA ARG A 126 23.80 -5.11 16.91
C ARG A 126 24.23 -4.82 18.35
N LEU A 127 23.29 -4.53 19.25
CA LEU A 127 23.60 -4.31 20.67
C LEU A 127 24.12 -5.57 21.36
N ARG A 128 23.55 -6.75 21.03
CA ARG A 128 24.06 -8.04 21.51
C ARG A 128 25.45 -8.34 20.97
N GLU A 129 25.67 -8.16 19.67
CA GLU A 129 26.96 -8.38 19.01
C GLU A 129 28.07 -7.49 19.57
N ASN A 130 27.72 -6.25 19.95
CA ASN A 130 28.64 -5.30 20.59
C ASN A 130 28.85 -5.58 22.09
N GLY A 131 28.26 -6.64 22.65
CA GLY A 131 28.37 -7.00 24.07
C GLY A 131 27.65 -6.03 25.02
N LEU A 132 26.79 -5.16 24.50
CA LEU A 132 26.01 -4.20 25.29
C LEU A 132 24.74 -4.82 25.88
N LEU A 133 24.34 -5.99 25.37
CA LEU A 133 23.25 -6.80 25.91
C LEU A 133 23.73 -8.21 26.17
N THR A 134 23.32 -8.76 27.30
CA THR A 134 23.44 -10.20 27.56
C THR A 134 22.40 -10.97 26.74
N ASP A 135 22.61 -12.28 26.56
CA ASP A 135 21.67 -13.16 25.84
C ASP A 135 20.26 -13.16 26.48
N PHE A 136 20.21 -13.01 27.81
CA PHE A 136 18.95 -12.94 28.55
C PHE A 136 18.20 -11.63 28.29
N GLU A 137 18.90 -10.49 28.35
CA GLU A 137 18.32 -9.17 28.07
C GLU A 137 17.86 -9.06 26.62
N TYR A 138 18.63 -9.62 25.68
CA TYR A 138 18.26 -9.71 24.28
C TYR A 138 16.96 -10.51 24.09
N ALA A 139 16.84 -11.68 24.73
CA ALA A 139 15.62 -12.50 24.63
C ALA A 139 14.39 -11.80 25.20
N ALA A 140 14.54 -11.11 26.34
CA ALA A 140 13.47 -10.33 26.96
C ALA A 140 13.03 -9.14 26.08
N ALA A 141 13.99 -8.39 25.53
CA ALA A 141 13.74 -7.25 24.66
C ALA A 141 13.10 -7.68 23.33
N LYS A 142 13.57 -8.77 22.73
CA LYS A 142 12.97 -9.37 21.53
C LYS A 142 11.50 -9.72 21.76
N GLY A 143 11.18 -10.34 22.90
CA GLY A 143 9.79 -10.63 23.27
C GLY A 143 8.93 -9.38 23.44
N ALA A 144 9.49 -8.26 23.93
CA ALA A 144 8.78 -7.00 24.05
C ALA A 144 8.44 -6.38 22.68
N VAL A 145 9.39 -6.40 21.73
CA VAL A 145 9.19 -5.89 20.36
C VAL A 145 8.04 -6.61 19.65
N PHE A 146 7.93 -7.94 19.80
CA PHE A 146 6.82 -8.68 19.21
C PHE A 146 5.47 -8.40 19.87
N ARG A 147 5.44 -8.12 21.19
CA ARG A 147 4.20 -7.76 21.89
C ARG A 147 3.69 -6.36 21.53
N SER A 148 4.59 -5.41 21.27
CA SER A 148 4.20 -4.06 20.84
C SER A 148 3.69 -3.98 19.40
N ALA A 149 3.93 -5.04 18.61
CA ALA A 149 3.54 -5.12 17.21
C ALA A 149 2.24 -5.91 16.95
N ALA A 150 1.67 -6.52 18.00
CA ALA A 150 0.42 -7.29 17.97
C ALA A 150 -0.76 -6.41 18.41
#